data_AF-A0A699ZHA5-F1
#
_entry.id   AF-A0A699ZHA5-F1
#
_cell.length_a   1.000
_cell.length_b   1.000
_cell.length_c   1.000
_cell.angle_alpha   90.00
_cell.angle_beta   90.00
_cell.angle_gamma   90.00
#
_symmetry.space_group_name_H-M   'P 1'
#
loop_
_entity.id
_entity.type
_entity.pdbx_description
1 polymer ?
#
loop_
_entity_poly.entity_id
_entity_poly.type
_entity_poly.pdbx_seq_one_letter_code
_entity_poly.pdbx_strand_id
1 'polypeptide(L)'
;MRMSNASLQKSGLAWKPSGTFLSSDWDNSSPLAWLEERIAAATLIPASHGEAFNILKYESTQHYDSHMDAFDPKEYGPQTSQRIASFLVYLTAPEEGGETIFKRQGWAHGDKPISDYRSCGDGYK
;
A
#
# COMPACT_ATOMS: atom_id res chain seq x y z
N MET A 1 22.35 9.41 -0.35
CA MET A 1 22.69 8.01 -0.72
C MET A 1 22.24 7.81 -2.16
N ARG A 2 23.14 7.36 -3.06
CA ARG A 2 22.93 7.38 -4.52
C ARG A 2 21.82 6.42 -4.96
N MET A 3 20.86 6.92 -5.73
CA MET A 3 19.94 6.09 -6.50
C MET A 3 20.65 5.55 -7.75
N SER A 4 20.71 4.23 -7.89
CA SER A 4 21.12 3.58 -9.13
C SER A 4 19.89 3.30 -9.99
N ASN A 5 19.79 3.98 -11.13
CA ASN A 5 18.92 3.61 -12.23
C ASN A 5 19.37 2.25 -12.79
N ALA A 6 18.51 1.24 -12.70
CA ALA A 6 18.61 0.04 -13.52
C ALA A 6 17.52 0.08 -14.58
N SER A 7 17.94 0.22 -15.84
CA SER A 7 17.10 0.19 -17.03
C SER A 7 16.47 -1.19 -17.26
N LEU A 8 15.14 -1.19 -17.43
CA LEU A 8 14.30 -1.95 -18.40
C LEU A 8 15.05 -2.97 -19.27
N GLN A 9 14.61 -4.19 -19.55
CA GLN A 9 13.26 -4.68 -19.89
C GLN A 9 13.41 -6.17 -20.23
N LYS A 10 12.53 -7.10 -19.78
CA LYS A 10 12.11 -8.30 -20.55
C LYS A 10 10.73 -8.81 -20.07
N SER A 11 9.88 -9.10 -21.07
CA SER A 11 8.58 -9.79 -21.10
C SER A 11 7.31 -9.11 -20.55
N GLY A 12 6.55 -8.50 -21.48
CA GLY A 12 5.10 -8.72 -21.67
C GLY A 12 4.11 -8.32 -20.57
N LEU A 13 3.43 -7.18 -20.79
CA LEU A 13 2.27 -6.63 -20.07
C LEU A 13 2.56 -6.19 -18.62
N ALA A 14 2.52 -4.87 -18.37
CA ALA A 14 2.78 -4.27 -17.07
C ALA A 14 1.55 -4.36 -16.15
N TRP A 15 1.42 -5.46 -15.41
CA TRP A 15 0.31 -5.71 -14.48
C TRP A 15 0.41 -4.97 -13.13
N LYS A 16 1.60 -4.43 -12.78
CA LYS A 16 1.84 -3.73 -11.51
C LYS A 16 1.67 -2.22 -11.63
N PRO A 17 1.14 -1.53 -10.59
CA PRO A 17 1.04 -0.08 -10.59
C PRO A 17 2.42 0.58 -10.65
N SER A 18 2.44 1.80 -11.17
CA SER A 18 3.60 2.69 -11.04
C SER A 18 3.53 3.44 -9.71
N GLY A 19 4.67 3.83 -9.15
CA GLY A 19 4.66 4.58 -7.89
C GLY A 19 5.95 5.31 -7.56
N THR A 20 5.85 6.20 -6.58
CA THR A 20 6.95 6.98 -6.03
C THR A 20 6.73 7.24 -4.54
N PHE A 21 7.80 7.57 -3.82
CA PHE A 21 7.73 7.96 -2.41
C PHE A 21 7.85 9.48 -2.27
N LEU A 22 7.01 10.08 -1.42
CA LEU A 22 7.12 11.50 -1.02
C LEU A 22 7.17 11.60 0.51
N SER A 23 8.04 12.46 1.06
CA SER A 23 8.11 12.75 2.50
C SER A 23 7.84 14.23 2.75
N SER A 24 7.18 14.53 3.88
CA SER A 24 7.05 15.90 4.38
C SER A 24 8.40 16.53 4.73
N ASP A 25 9.43 15.73 5.06
CA ASP A 25 10.78 16.23 5.39
C ASP A 25 11.42 17.06 4.27
N TRP A 26 10.95 16.90 3.02
CA TRP A 26 11.44 17.67 1.88
C TRP A 26 10.87 19.10 1.86
N ASP A 27 9.70 19.30 2.46
CA ASP A 27 9.03 20.58 2.66
C ASP A 27 8.01 20.47 3.81
N ASN A 28 8.42 20.88 5.01
CA ASN A 28 7.60 20.82 6.23
C ASN A 28 6.38 21.77 6.19
N SER A 29 6.27 22.65 5.19
CA SER A 29 5.09 23.49 4.96
C SER A 29 4.09 22.87 3.96
N SER A 30 4.35 21.65 3.52
CA SER A 30 3.57 20.99 2.47
C SER A 30 2.26 20.35 2.98
N PRO A 31 1.30 20.09 2.07
CA PRO A 31 0.12 19.28 2.35
C PRO A 31 0.40 17.91 2.99
N LEU A 32 1.61 17.37 2.83
CA LEU A 32 2.01 16.09 3.41
C LEU A 32 2.15 16.17 4.93
N ALA A 33 2.81 17.21 5.45
CA ALA A 33 2.94 17.43 6.89
C ALA A 33 1.56 17.59 7.55
N TRP A 34 0.66 18.33 6.90
CA TRP A 34 -0.73 18.45 7.35
C TRP A 34 -1.46 17.10 7.38
N LEU A 35 -1.26 16.25 6.36
CA LEU A 35 -1.87 14.93 6.30
C LEU A 35 -1.32 13.98 7.37
N GLU A 36 -0.01 14.00 7.61
CA GLU A 36 0.65 13.20 8.67
C GLU A 36 0.08 13.53 10.06
N GLU A 37 -0.09 14.82 10.38
CA GLU A 37 -0.69 15.25 11.65
C GLU A 37 -2.15 14.80 11.78
N ARG A 38 -2.92 14.81 10.68
CA ARG A 38 -4.30 14.30 10.66
C ARG A 38 -4.36 12.79 10.89
N ILE A 39 -3.46 12.03 10.25
CA ILE A 39 -3.35 10.58 10.44
C ILE A 39 -2.94 10.28 11.88
N ALA A 40 -1.98 11.02 12.42
CA ALA A 40 -1.54 10.86 13.81
C ALA A 40 -2.69 11.10 14.80
N ALA A 41 -3.46 12.17 14.60
CA ALA A 41 -4.64 12.46 15.42
C ALA A 41 -5.74 11.38 15.30
N ALA A 42 -5.96 10.81 14.12
CA ALA A 42 -6.98 9.79 13.90
C ALA A 42 -6.59 8.41 14.45
N THR A 43 -5.30 8.07 14.39
CA THR A 43 -4.79 6.75 14.77
C THR A 43 -4.22 6.70 16.19
N LEU A 44 -3.96 7.87 16.80
CA LEU A 44 -3.23 8.03 18.05
C LEU A 44 -1.78 7.49 17.99
N ILE A 45 -1.23 7.34 16.78
CA ILE A 45 0.17 6.97 16.54
C ILE A 45 0.94 8.25 16.21
N PRO A 46 2.12 8.51 16.80
CA PRO A 46 2.89 9.72 16.49
C PRO A 46 3.27 9.79 15.00
N ALA A 47 3.17 10.99 14.39
CA ALA A 47 3.52 11.21 12.99
C ALA A 47 4.94 10.71 12.63
N SER A 48 5.88 10.83 13.56
CA SER A 48 7.27 10.36 13.42
C SER A 48 7.43 8.84 13.25
N HIS A 49 6.38 8.05 13.45
CA HIS A 49 6.39 6.60 13.21
C HIS A 49 5.91 6.23 11.79
N GLY A 50 5.45 7.22 11.02
CA GLY A 50 5.09 7.04 9.62
C GLY A 50 6.33 6.84 8.73
N GLU A 51 6.14 6.07 7.65
CA GLU A 51 7.08 6.04 6.53
C GLU A 51 6.72 7.14 5.52
N ALA A 52 7.64 7.45 4.60
CA ALA A 52 7.32 8.30 3.45
C ALA A 52 6.09 7.74 2.70
N PHE A 53 5.20 8.62 2.23
CA PHE A 53 3.99 8.23 1.51
C PHE A 53 4.35 7.48 0.23
N ASN A 54 3.88 6.24 0.13
CA ASN A 54 3.94 5.48 -1.11
C ASN A 54 2.75 5.87 -2.00
N ILE A 55 3.02 6.64 -3.05
CA ILE A 55 1.99 7.10 -4.00
C ILE A 55 1.96 6.12 -5.18
N LEU A 56 0.80 5.51 -5.39
CA LEU A 56 0.57 4.51 -6.43
C LEU A 56 -0.42 5.04 -7.47
N LYS A 57 -0.11 4.84 -8.75
CA LYS A 57 -1.00 5.09 -9.88
C LYS A 57 -1.30 3.76 -10.58
N TYR A 58 -2.59 3.43 -10.61
CA TYR A 58 -3.13 2.27 -11.31
C TYR A 58 -3.71 2.70 -12.65
N GLU A 59 -3.26 2.08 -13.73
CA GLU A 59 -3.89 2.16 -15.04
C GLU A 59 -4.97 1.07 -15.17
N SER A 60 -5.79 1.16 -16.21
CA SER A 60 -6.81 0.15 -16.49
C SER A 60 -6.21 -1.25 -16.50
N THR A 61 -6.93 -2.23 -15.93
CA THR A 61 -6.55 -3.65 -15.76
C THR A 61 -5.43 -3.95 -14.76
N GLN A 62 -4.77 -2.92 -14.21
CA GLN A 62 -3.76 -3.14 -13.18
C GLN A 62 -4.40 -3.44 -11.83
N HIS A 63 -3.73 -4.28 -11.04
CA HIS A 63 -4.14 -4.61 -9.69
C HIS A 63 -2.91 -4.85 -8.82
N TYR A 64 -3.13 -4.99 -7.52
CA TYR A 64 -2.11 -5.44 -6.58
C TYR A 64 -2.59 -6.74 -5.94
N ASP A 65 -1.76 -7.77 -5.99
CA ASP A 65 -2.07 -9.07 -5.37
C ASP A 65 -2.31 -8.90 -3.86
N SER A 66 -3.27 -9.65 -3.30
CA SER A 66 -3.54 -9.61 -1.85
C SER A 66 -2.28 -10.00 -1.06
N HIS A 67 -1.91 -9.20 -0.06
CA HIS A 67 -0.69 -9.37 0.73
C HIS A 67 -0.86 -8.84 2.17
N MET A 68 0.17 -9.03 2.99
CA MET A 68 0.29 -8.42 4.31
C MET A 68 1.30 -7.27 4.23
N ASP A 69 0.97 -6.13 4.85
CA ASP A 69 1.89 -5.00 4.91
C ASP A 69 3.01 -5.20 5.95
N ALA A 70 2.77 -6.05 6.94
CA ALA A 70 3.75 -6.43 7.95
C ALA A 70 4.87 -7.26 7.33
N PHE A 71 6.11 -7.00 7.76
CA PHE A 71 7.27 -7.76 7.32
C PHE A 71 7.24 -9.19 7.88
N ASP A 72 7.17 -10.19 6.99
CA ASP A 72 7.36 -11.60 7.37
C ASP A 72 8.84 -11.85 7.68
N PRO A 73 9.21 -12.28 8.90
CA PRO A 73 10.60 -12.60 9.23
C PRO A 73 11.23 -13.68 8.34
N LYS A 74 10.41 -14.53 7.69
CA LYS A 74 10.89 -15.54 6.73
C LYS A 74 11.35 -14.93 5.42
N GLU A 75 10.74 -13.83 5.00
CA GLU A 75 11.06 -13.14 3.75
C GLU A 75 12.11 -12.04 3.98
N TYR A 76 11.97 -11.28 5.05
CA TYR A 76 12.78 -10.08 5.30
C TYR A 76 13.87 -10.26 6.37
N GLY A 77 13.86 -11.37 7.12
CA GLY A 77 14.74 -11.57 8.28
C GLY A 77 14.34 -10.74 9.51
N PRO A 78 15.16 -10.72 10.57
CA PRO A 78 14.88 -9.94 11.78
C PRO A 78 14.78 -8.44 11.46
N GLN A 79 13.63 -7.83 11.78
CA GLN A 79 13.41 -6.39 11.62
C GLN A 79 13.61 -5.65 12.95
N THR A 80 14.15 -4.43 12.87
CA THR A 80 14.30 -3.53 14.04
C THR A 80 13.02 -2.79 14.37
N SER A 81 12.07 -2.73 13.44
CA SER A 81 10.72 -2.16 13.59
C SER A 81 9.71 -2.98 12.79
N GLN A 82 8.42 -2.74 13.00
CA GLN A 82 7.33 -3.44 12.28
C GLN A 82 6.20 -2.47 11.98
N ARG A 83 5.54 -2.66 10.83
CA ARG A 83 4.30 -1.95 10.48
C ARG A 83 3.14 -2.54 11.29
N ILE A 84 2.52 -1.70 12.12
CA ILE A 84 1.40 -2.10 13.00
C ILE A 84 0.04 -1.69 12.44
N ALA A 85 0.02 -0.73 11.52
CA ALA A 85 -1.17 -0.21 10.88
C ALA A 85 -0.81 0.39 9.51
N SER A 86 -1.80 0.40 8.61
CA SER A 86 -1.72 1.04 7.30
C SER A 86 -2.87 2.02 7.14
N PHE A 87 -2.58 3.20 6.59
CA PHE A 87 -3.57 4.22 6.31
C PHE A 87 -3.61 4.46 4.79
N LEU A 88 -4.73 4.11 4.15
CA LEU A 88 -4.91 4.25 2.70
C LEU A 88 -5.67 5.54 2.40
N VAL A 89 -5.11 6.38 1.52
CA VAL A 89 -5.74 7.62 1.06
C VAL A 89 -6.04 7.50 -0.42
N TYR A 90 -7.33 7.46 -0.77
CA TYR A 90 -7.74 7.49 -2.17
C TYR A 90 -7.67 8.93 -2.70
N LEU A 91 -6.77 9.17 -3.66
CA LEU A 91 -6.60 10.48 -4.29
C LEU A 91 -7.64 10.74 -5.39
N THR A 92 -8.17 9.67 -5.97
CA THR A 92 -9.19 9.70 -7.03
C THR A 92 -10.10 8.48 -6.90
N ALA A 93 -11.39 8.64 -7.20
CA ALA A 93 -12.32 7.52 -7.32
C ALA A 93 -12.37 7.03 -8.79
N PRO A 94 -12.12 5.74 -9.08
CA PRO A 94 -12.30 5.18 -10.41
C PRO A 94 -13.79 5.07 -10.77
N GLU A 95 -14.10 5.01 -12.07
CA GLU A 95 -15.48 4.82 -12.56
C GLU A 95 -16.01 3.40 -12.25
N GLU A 96 -15.15 2.38 -12.34
CA GLU A 96 -15.46 0.99 -12.03
C GLU A 96 -14.20 0.28 -11.47
N GLY A 97 -14.40 -0.63 -10.51
CA GLY A 97 -13.33 -1.41 -9.88
C GLY A 97 -12.46 -0.60 -8.91
N GLY A 98 -11.26 -1.09 -8.63
CA GLY A 98 -10.28 -0.40 -7.77
C GLY A 98 -10.57 -0.50 -6.28
N GLU A 99 -11.45 -1.41 -5.87
CA GLU A 99 -11.77 -1.67 -4.47
C GLU A 99 -10.55 -2.23 -3.72
N THR A 100 -10.45 -1.90 -2.43
CA THR A 100 -9.52 -2.57 -1.53
C THR A 100 -10.22 -3.74 -0.86
N ILE A 101 -9.86 -4.96 -1.29
CA ILE A 101 -10.50 -6.20 -0.84
C ILE A 101 -9.65 -6.85 0.25
N PHE A 102 -10.23 -7.02 1.44
CA PHE A 102 -9.63 -7.82 2.50
C PHE A 102 -10.24 -9.23 2.48
N LYS A 103 -9.55 -10.20 1.87
CA LYS A 103 -10.07 -11.56 1.66
C LYS A 103 -10.40 -12.35 2.94
N ARG A 104 -9.88 -11.92 4.09
CA ARG A 104 -10.14 -12.51 5.42
C ARG A 104 -11.07 -11.66 6.30
N GLN A 105 -11.66 -10.59 5.78
CA GLN A 105 -12.51 -9.72 6.59
C GLN A 105 -13.81 -10.40 7.02
N GLY A 106 -14.27 -10.08 8.23
CA GLY A 106 -15.53 -10.57 8.78
C GLY A 106 -15.43 -11.96 9.42
N TRP A 107 -16.31 -12.21 10.38
CA TRP A 107 -16.33 -13.43 11.20
C TRP A 107 -16.43 -14.72 10.36
N ALA A 108 -17.17 -14.68 9.25
CA ALA A 108 -17.38 -15.85 8.39
C ALA A 108 -16.18 -16.18 7.47
N HIS A 109 -15.16 -15.32 7.38
CA HIS A 109 -14.05 -15.47 6.43
C HIS A 109 -12.67 -15.47 7.09
N GLY A 110 -12.55 -15.23 8.40
CA GLY A 110 -11.27 -15.22 9.11
C GLY A 110 -10.45 -16.51 8.92
N ASP A 111 -11.15 -17.65 8.96
CA ASP A 111 -10.54 -18.99 8.85
C ASP A 111 -10.58 -19.56 7.43
N LYS A 112 -11.17 -18.84 6.45
CA LYS A 112 -11.23 -19.36 5.08
C LYS A 112 -9.82 -19.33 4.45
N PRO A 113 -9.31 -20.47 3.96
CA PRO A 113 -8.06 -20.46 3.22
C PRO A 113 -8.24 -19.67 1.93
N ILE A 114 -7.36 -18.69 1.70
CA ILE A 114 -7.30 -17.97 0.43
C ILE A 114 -6.66 -18.90 -0.59
N SER A 115 -7.44 -19.36 -1.57
CA SER A 115 -6.96 -20.25 -2.64
C SER A 115 -6.29 -19.49 -3.78
N ASP A 116 -6.70 -18.24 -4.02
CA ASP A 116 -6.11 -17.37 -5.05
C ASP A 116 -5.99 -15.92 -4.53
N TYR A 117 -4.74 -15.48 -4.38
CA TYR A 117 -4.42 -14.13 -3.91
C TYR A 117 -4.49 -13.07 -5.03
N ARG A 118 -4.55 -13.50 -6.30
CA ARG A 118 -4.59 -12.60 -7.47
C ARG A 118 -6.01 -12.33 -7.95
N SER A 119 -6.98 -13.13 -7.51
CA SER A 119 -8.36 -13.00 -7.98
C SER A 119 -8.96 -11.65 -7.56
N CYS A 120 -9.50 -10.93 -8.54
CA CYS A 120 -10.28 -9.69 -8.34
C CYS A 120 -11.78 -9.96 -8.16
N GLY A 121 -12.24 -11.21 -8.34
CA GLY A 121 -13.66 -11.58 -8.35
C GLY A 121 -14.34 -11.64 -6.98
N ASP A 122 -13.58 -11.45 -5.89
CA ASP A 122 -14.09 -11.54 -4.51
C ASP A 122 -14.62 -10.19 -3.99
N GLY A 123 -14.61 -9.14 -4.83
CA GLY A 123 -15.19 -7.84 -4.49
C GLY A 123 -16.70 -7.93 -4.32
N TYR A 124 -17.24 -7.26 -3.31
CA TYR A 124 -18.69 -7.11 -3.15
C TYR A 124 -19.18 -6.22 -4.30
N LYS A 125 -19.96 -6.80 -5.22
CA LYS A 125 -20.73 -6.05 -6.22
C LYS A 125 -22.00 -5.48 -5.60
#